data_AF-A0A1A9N0N3-F1
#
_entry.id   AF-A0A1A9N0N3-F1
#
_cell.length_a   1.000
_cell.length_b   1.000
_cell.length_c   1.000
_cell.angle_alpha   90.00
_cell.angle_beta   90.00
_cell.angle_gamma   90.00
#
_symmetry.space_group_name_H-M   'P 1'
#
loop_
_entity.id
_entity.type
_entity.pdbx_description
1 polymer ?
#
loop_
_entity_poly.entity_id
_entity_poly.type
_entity_poly.pdbx_seq_one_letter_code
_entity_poly.pdbx_strand_id
1 'polypeptide(L)'
;MIRDGLGAVPVAVGPTFVCHVIPLTPLPPGHIEPTSLDLAADELEWARPGGHRLLPRRFFRGAGRVCISERTQDAVCNGYAQLFDDGAIELVGTVWTDLDSPDGQPVLYPGLYEGSLHEHGMPSVTRAWTRLGLTGPLWLSVSLVGLGTGHVAIPDAITRRNGFWPLRESVPGIMGVPMQLDSMGEATPSALRPTLDALIRALSAQARI
;
A
#
# COMPACT_ATOMS: atom_id res chain seq x y z
N MET A 1 -4.41 7.05 -30.40
CA MET A 1 -4.40 8.29 -29.59
C MET A 1 -3.82 7.91 -28.25
N ILE A 2 -2.51 8.09 -28.10
CA ILE A 2 -1.74 7.61 -26.95
C ILE A 2 -1.97 8.63 -25.82
N ARG A 3 -2.47 8.15 -24.67
CA ARG A 3 -2.70 8.96 -23.46
C ARG A 3 -1.37 9.24 -22.75
N ASP A 4 -0.50 10.02 -23.38
CA ASP A 4 0.72 10.53 -22.75
C ASP A 4 0.40 11.87 -22.10
N GLY A 5 0.44 11.96 -20.76
CA GLY A 5 0.31 13.26 -20.09
C GLY A 5 -0.02 13.32 -18.59
N LEU A 6 -0.30 12.22 -17.89
CA LEU A 6 -0.54 12.24 -16.44
C LEU A 6 0.20 11.06 -15.79
N GLY A 7 1.51 11.22 -15.53
CA GLY A 7 2.42 10.14 -15.05
C GLY A 7 2.05 9.49 -13.70
N ALA A 8 2.95 8.71 -13.11
CA ALA A 8 2.75 8.15 -11.76
C ALA A 8 2.76 9.23 -10.67
N VAL A 9 2.05 9.03 -9.53
CA VAL A 9 2.18 9.89 -8.33
C VAL A 9 3.64 9.90 -7.88
N PRO A 10 4.32 11.06 -7.86
CA PRO A 10 5.72 11.10 -7.49
C PRO A 10 5.84 10.81 -6.00
N VAL A 11 6.26 9.58 -5.69
CA VAL A 11 6.53 9.11 -4.34
C VAL A 11 8.02 9.27 -4.04
N ALA A 12 8.35 9.57 -2.79
CA ALA A 12 9.73 9.64 -2.34
C ALA A 12 10.49 8.34 -2.66
N VAL A 13 11.79 8.47 -2.97
CA VAL A 13 12.61 7.32 -3.36
C VAL A 13 12.81 6.40 -2.14
N GLY A 14 12.48 5.12 -2.34
CA GLY A 14 12.73 4.06 -1.37
C GLY A 14 11.74 2.90 -1.49
N PRO A 15 11.87 1.88 -0.63
CA PRO A 15 10.97 0.78 -0.49
C PRO A 15 9.60 1.29 -0.18
N THR A 16 8.70 0.82 -1.01
CA THR A 16 7.35 1.28 -1.06
C THR A 16 6.47 0.08 -0.88
N PHE A 17 5.65 0.12 0.16
CA PHE A 17 4.59 -0.84 0.37
C PHE A 17 3.38 -0.43 -0.47
N VAL A 18 2.91 -1.34 -1.30
CA VAL A 18 1.79 -1.15 -2.22
C VAL A 18 0.73 -2.18 -1.90
N CYS A 19 -0.50 -1.74 -1.72
CA CYS A 19 -1.68 -2.60 -1.63
C CYS A 19 -2.64 -2.26 -2.77
N HIS A 20 -3.00 -3.26 -3.56
CA HIS A 20 -3.99 -3.17 -4.63
C HIS A 20 -5.24 -3.95 -4.26
N VAL A 21 -6.40 -3.33 -4.51
CA VAL A 21 -7.72 -3.94 -4.37
C VAL A 21 -8.46 -3.71 -5.67
N ILE A 22 -8.71 -4.79 -6.40
CA ILE A 22 -9.20 -4.75 -7.79
C ILE A 22 -10.52 -5.52 -7.87
N PRO A 23 -11.64 -4.89 -8.24
CA PRO A 23 -12.88 -5.60 -8.53
C PRO A 23 -12.67 -6.60 -9.66
N LEU A 24 -13.14 -7.84 -9.48
CA LEU A 24 -13.10 -8.85 -10.55
C LEU A 24 -14.33 -8.80 -11.45
N THR A 25 -15.40 -8.14 -10.99
CA THR A 25 -16.57 -7.87 -11.81
C THR A 25 -16.27 -6.68 -12.72
N PRO A 26 -16.26 -6.86 -14.06
CA PRO A 26 -16.06 -5.75 -14.97
C PRO A 26 -17.23 -4.76 -14.86
N LEU A 27 -16.89 -3.49 -14.63
CA LEU A 27 -17.88 -2.41 -14.61
C LEU A 27 -17.96 -1.76 -16.00
N PRO A 28 -19.17 -1.53 -16.54
CA PRO A 28 -19.29 -0.75 -17.76
C PRO A 28 -18.79 0.69 -17.53
N PRO A 29 -18.28 1.37 -18.57
CA PRO A 29 -17.87 2.76 -18.46
C PRO A 29 -19.00 3.64 -17.89
N GLY A 30 -18.69 4.46 -16.89
CA GLY A 30 -19.68 5.34 -16.24
C GLY A 30 -20.64 4.65 -15.28
N HIS A 31 -20.40 3.38 -14.92
CA HIS A 31 -21.24 2.67 -13.95
C HIS A 31 -21.23 3.31 -12.56
N ILE A 32 -20.08 3.85 -12.15
CA ILE A 32 -19.94 4.52 -10.87
C ILE A 32 -20.18 6.02 -11.07
N GLU A 33 -21.21 6.53 -10.40
CA GLU A 33 -21.53 7.95 -10.40
C GLU A 33 -20.37 8.80 -9.86
N PRO A 34 -20.04 9.95 -10.47
CA PRO A 34 -18.95 10.82 -10.01
C PRO A 34 -19.04 11.20 -8.52
N THR A 35 -20.26 11.42 -8.01
CA THR A 35 -20.51 11.73 -6.60
C THR A 35 -20.14 10.55 -5.69
N SER A 36 -20.41 9.31 -6.11
CA SER A 36 -20.05 8.12 -5.33
C SER A 36 -18.54 7.92 -5.31
N LEU A 37 -17.85 8.19 -6.42
CA LEU A 37 -16.38 8.16 -6.47
C LEU A 37 -15.77 9.20 -5.52
N ASP A 38 -16.35 10.40 -5.46
CA ASP A 38 -15.89 11.46 -4.56
C ASP A 38 -16.10 11.10 -3.09
N LEU A 39 -17.28 10.59 -2.72
CA LEU A 39 -17.57 10.13 -1.36
C LEU A 39 -16.69 8.94 -0.96
N ALA A 40 -16.40 8.03 -1.89
CA ALA A 40 -15.50 6.91 -1.64
C ALA A 40 -14.05 7.36 -1.47
N ALA A 41 -13.60 8.37 -2.23
CA ALA A 41 -12.28 8.96 -2.07
C ALA A 41 -12.12 9.65 -0.70
N ASP A 42 -13.17 10.28 -0.17
CA ASP A 42 -13.17 10.87 1.18
C ASP A 42 -12.93 9.83 2.28
N GLU A 43 -13.43 8.61 2.09
CA GLU A 43 -13.16 7.51 3.02
C GLU A 43 -11.67 7.11 3.01
N LEU A 44 -10.98 7.25 1.87
CA LEU A 44 -9.56 6.93 1.72
C LEU A 44 -8.63 7.96 2.36
N GLU A 45 -9.08 9.17 2.67
CA GLU A 45 -8.30 10.17 3.41
C GLU A 45 -7.87 9.69 4.81
N TRP A 46 -8.62 8.73 5.36
CA TRP A 46 -8.33 8.08 6.64
C TRP A 46 -7.32 6.94 6.54
N ALA A 47 -6.97 6.53 5.32
CA ALA A 47 -5.91 5.54 5.12
C ALA A 47 -4.55 6.12 5.54
N ARG A 48 -3.67 5.21 5.94
CA ARG A 48 -2.28 5.54 6.29
C ARG A 48 -1.31 4.62 5.56
N PRO A 49 -1.16 4.73 4.23
CA PRO A 49 -0.24 3.87 3.51
C PRO A 49 1.19 4.06 4.01
N GLY A 50 1.85 2.97 4.40
CA GLY A 50 3.18 3.01 5.02
C GLY A 50 3.26 3.80 6.34
N GLY A 51 2.12 4.09 6.99
CA GLY A 51 2.04 4.92 8.20
C GLY A 51 1.80 6.41 7.94
N HIS A 52 1.82 6.86 6.69
CA HIS A 52 1.72 8.27 6.33
C HIS A 52 0.26 8.73 6.29
N ARG A 53 -0.11 9.73 7.09
CA ARG A 53 -1.44 10.34 7.04
C ARG A 53 -1.65 11.04 5.70
N LEU A 54 -2.80 10.77 5.07
CA LEU A 54 -3.22 11.48 3.87
C LEU A 54 -3.92 12.80 4.22
N LEU A 55 -3.78 13.78 3.33
CA LEU A 55 -4.39 15.09 3.47
C LEU A 55 -5.86 15.05 3.01
N PRO A 56 -6.74 15.88 3.61
CA PRO A 56 -8.13 16.02 3.21
C PRO A 56 -8.29 16.85 1.93
N ARG A 57 -7.45 16.56 0.93
CA ARG A 57 -7.34 17.29 -0.32
C ARG A 57 -7.10 16.29 -1.44
N ARG A 58 -8.16 16.02 -2.18
CA ARG A 58 -8.12 15.22 -3.41
C ARG A 58 -7.72 16.06 -4.61
N PHE A 59 -6.98 15.44 -5.52
CA PHE A 59 -6.84 15.95 -6.88
C PHE A 59 -7.17 14.85 -7.88
N PHE A 60 -7.55 15.26 -9.07
CA PHE A 60 -7.88 14.36 -10.17
C PHE A 60 -6.62 14.06 -10.96
N ARG A 61 -6.37 12.78 -11.23
CA ARG A 61 -5.26 12.36 -12.07
C ARG A 61 -5.62 11.13 -12.88
N GLY A 62 -5.44 11.22 -14.20
CA GLY A 62 -5.85 10.15 -15.11
C GLY A 62 -7.35 9.90 -15.01
N ALA A 63 -7.71 8.64 -14.76
CA ALA A 63 -9.09 8.16 -14.58
C ALA A 63 -9.37 7.86 -13.10
N GLY A 64 -9.05 8.79 -12.18
CA GLY A 64 -9.20 8.53 -10.75
C GLY A 64 -9.04 9.75 -9.83
N ARG A 65 -9.39 9.54 -8.56
CA ARG A 65 -9.22 10.46 -7.43
C ARG A 65 -8.00 10.05 -6.63
N VAL A 66 -7.14 11.00 -6.31
CA VAL A 66 -5.91 10.74 -5.55
C VAL A 66 -5.88 11.60 -4.29
N CYS A 67 -5.62 10.95 -3.16
CA CYS A 67 -5.35 11.56 -1.86
C CYS A 67 -3.87 11.34 -1.52
N ILE A 68 -3.11 12.39 -1.28
CA ILE A 68 -1.66 12.31 -0.99
C ILE A 68 -1.35 12.68 0.46
N SER A 69 -0.23 12.18 0.97
CA SER A 69 0.39 12.71 2.18
C SER A 69 0.92 14.13 1.95
N GLU A 70 1.41 14.75 3.02
CA GLU A 70 2.23 15.96 2.88
C GLU A 70 3.39 15.73 1.90
N ARG A 71 3.69 16.78 1.13
CA ARG A 71 4.83 16.77 0.22
C ARG A 71 6.09 17.16 0.97
N THR A 72 7.20 16.51 0.61
CA THR A 72 8.52 16.91 1.04
C THR A 72 8.95 18.20 0.33
N GLN A 73 10.13 18.72 0.69
CA GLN A 73 10.73 19.89 0.04
C GLN A 73 10.97 19.65 -1.47
N ASP A 74 11.14 18.40 -1.88
CA ASP A 74 11.35 17.99 -3.28
C ASP A 74 10.04 17.78 -4.06
N ALA A 75 8.91 18.23 -3.52
CA ALA A 75 7.57 18.10 -4.11
C ALA A 75 7.08 16.65 -4.34
N VAL A 76 7.73 15.65 -3.74
CA VAL A 76 7.28 14.25 -3.69
C VAL A 76 6.44 14.00 -2.44
N CYS A 77 5.58 12.97 -2.43
CA CYS A 77 4.84 12.55 -1.23
C CYS A 77 5.39 11.23 -0.68
N ASN A 78 5.25 11.00 0.63
CA ASN A 78 5.65 9.74 1.26
C ASN A 78 4.57 8.66 1.13
N GLY A 79 3.33 9.03 0.81
CA GLY A 79 2.29 8.08 0.47
C GLY A 79 1.09 8.69 -0.22
N TYR A 80 0.27 7.84 -0.84
CA TYR A 80 -0.97 8.21 -1.47
C TYR A 80 -1.98 7.05 -1.46
N ALA A 81 -3.25 7.39 -1.63
CA ALA A 81 -4.32 6.48 -2.02
C ALA A 81 -4.89 6.96 -3.35
N GLN A 82 -5.15 6.03 -4.27
CA GLN A 82 -5.79 6.31 -5.54
C GLN A 82 -7.01 5.41 -5.71
N LEU A 83 -8.16 6.04 -5.99
CA LEU A 83 -9.39 5.37 -6.41
C LEU A 83 -9.56 5.59 -7.92
N PHE A 84 -9.61 4.50 -8.67
CA PHE A 84 -9.83 4.52 -10.11
C PHE A 84 -11.33 4.51 -10.44
N ASP A 85 -11.68 4.96 -11.64
CA ASP A 85 -13.07 5.06 -12.11
C ASP A 85 -13.77 3.69 -12.25
N ASP A 86 -13.00 2.60 -12.29
CA ASP A 86 -13.49 1.21 -12.29
C ASP A 86 -13.65 0.61 -10.88
N GLY A 87 -13.41 1.41 -9.83
CA GLY A 87 -13.50 0.97 -8.44
C GLY A 87 -12.24 0.27 -7.92
N ALA A 88 -11.19 0.13 -8.72
CA ALA A 88 -9.89 -0.30 -8.22
C ALA A 88 -9.33 0.73 -7.24
N ILE A 89 -8.64 0.25 -6.20
CA ILE A 89 -8.00 1.08 -5.19
C ILE A 89 -6.54 0.66 -5.06
N GLU A 90 -5.68 1.66 -4.98
CA GLU A 90 -4.26 1.51 -4.71
C GLU A 90 -3.88 2.33 -3.47
N LEU A 91 -3.20 1.71 -2.52
CA LEU A 91 -2.58 2.36 -1.37
C LEU A 91 -1.06 2.22 -1.49
N VAL A 92 -0.33 3.33 -1.49
CA VAL A 92 1.13 3.34 -1.70
C VAL A 92 1.80 4.19 -0.64
N GLY A 93 2.81 3.67 0.03
CA GLY A 93 3.57 4.43 1.01
C GLY A 93 5.00 3.95 1.13
N THR A 94 5.94 4.90 1.23
CA THR A 94 7.33 4.60 1.57
C THR A 94 7.40 4.07 3.00
N VAL A 95 8.15 2.99 3.21
CA VAL A 95 8.21 2.27 4.49
C VAL A 95 9.60 2.25 5.13
N TRP A 96 10.48 3.15 4.71
CA TRP A 96 11.77 3.34 5.35
C TRP A 96 11.66 4.21 6.60
N THR A 97 12.51 3.87 7.57
CA THR A 97 12.82 4.72 8.70
C THR A 97 14.32 4.66 8.98
N ASP A 98 14.85 5.77 9.44
CA ASP A 98 16.24 5.86 9.92
C ASP A 98 16.36 5.51 11.40
N LEU A 99 15.24 5.17 12.06
CA LEU A 99 15.20 4.73 13.45
C LEU A 99 16.06 3.48 13.64
N ASP A 100 16.90 3.52 14.67
CA ASP A 100 17.83 2.46 15.08
C ASP A 100 18.73 1.92 13.96
N SER A 101 18.98 2.72 12.93
CA SER A 101 19.84 2.35 11.81
C SER A 101 21.25 1.98 12.30
N PRO A 102 21.73 0.73 12.11
CA PRO A 102 23.03 0.29 12.61
C PRO A 102 24.22 1.06 12.01
N ASP A 103 24.06 1.59 10.81
CA ASP A 103 25.12 2.17 9.97
C ASP A 103 24.66 3.39 9.17
N GLY A 104 23.53 4.00 9.56
CA GLY A 104 22.89 5.09 8.82
C GLY A 104 22.18 4.62 7.54
N GLN A 105 22.11 3.32 7.27
CA GLN A 105 21.28 2.77 6.20
C GLN A 105 19.81 2.64 6.62
N PRO A 106 18.89 2.84 5.68
CA PRO A 106 17.47 2.81 6.01
C PRO A 106 17.01 1.40 6.41
N VAL A 107 16.06 1.36 7.35
CA VAL A 107 15.54 0.12 7.94
C VAL A 107 14.06 -0.07 7.59
N LEU A 108 13.70 -1.30 7.22
CA LEU A 108 12.32 -1.75 7.04
C LEU A 108 11.82 -2.45 8.30
N TYR A 109 10.69 -1.99 8.84
CA TYR A 109 10.02 -2.65 9.96
C TYR A 109 8.66 -3.22 9.49
N PRO A 110 8.56 -4.53 9.23
CA PRO A 110 7.34 -5.14 8.73
C PRO A 110 6.08 -4.83 9.53
N GLY A 111 6.21 -4.88 10.86
CA GLY A 111 5.10 -4.59 11.77
C GLY A 111 4.50 -3.18 11.62
N LEU A 112 5.27 -2.18 11.16
CA LEU A 112 4.76 -0.82 11.03
C LEU A 112 3.79 -0.68 9.84
N TYR A 113 4.18 -1.18 8.66
CA TYR A 113 3.31 -1.09 7.49
C TYR A 113 2.17 -2.11 7.53
N GLU A 114 2.37 -3.28 8.15
CA GLU A 114 1.29 -4.26 8.41
C GLU A 114 0.24 -3.68 9.37
N GLY A 115 0.69 -3.13 10.50
CA GLY A 115 -0.20 -2.50 11.48
C GLY A 115 -1.00 -1.37 10.84
N SER A 116 -0.32 -0.49 10.10
CA SER A 116 -1.00 0.62 9.42
C SER A 116 -2.02 0.17 8.37
N LEU A 117 -1.73 -0.90 7.63
CA LEU A 117 -2.67 -1.49 6.68
C LEU A 117 -3.91 -2.02 7.42
N HIS A 118 -3.73 -2.74 8.51
CA HIS A 118 -4.85 -3.32 9.28
C HIS A 118 -5.69 -2.26 10.00
N GLU A 119 -5.06 -1.27 10.63
CA GLU A 119 -5.73 -0.29 11.48
C GLU A 119 -6.39 0.83 10.66
N HIS A 120 -5.81 1.20 9.53
CA HIS A 120 -6.22 2.39 8.78
C HIS A 120 -6.47 2.11 7.30
N GLY A 121 -5.65 1.31 6.64
CA GLY A 121 -5.76 1.04 5.22
C GLY A 121 -7.05 0.28 4.87
N MET A 122 -7.15 -0.97 5.30
CA MET A 122 -8.24 -1.88 4.95
C MET A 122 -9.60 -1.39 5.45
N PRO A 123 -9.76 -0.84 6.67
CA PRO A 123 -11.03 -0.25 7.07
C PRO A 123 -11.47 0.88 6.14
N SER A 124 -10.55 1.70 5.66
CA SER A 124 -10.85 2.81 4.73
C SER A 124 -11.20 2.30 3.34
N VAL A 125 -10.52 1.26 2.85
CA VAL A 125 -10.87 0.57 1.59
C VAL A 125 -12.27 -0.04 1.68
N THR A 126 -12.60 -0.73 2.78
CA THR A 126 -13.94 -1.32 2.97
C THR A 126 -15.03 -0.26 2.98
N ARG A 127 -14.81 0.88 3.66
CA ARG A 127 -15.75 2.00 3.63
C ARG A 127 -15.89 2.59 2.22
N ALA A 128 -14.78 2.80 1.51
CA ALA A 128 -14.80 3.27 0.12
C ALA A 128 -15.59 2.32 -0.78
N TRP A 129 -15.33 1.01 -0.73
CA TRP A 129 -16.10 0.00 -1.48
C TRP A 129 -17.60 0.03 -1.17
N THR A 130 -17.94 0.21 0.11
CA THR A 130 -19.34 0.34 0.54
C THR A 130 -19.99 1.58 -0.07
N ARG A 131 -19.28 2.72 -0.13
CA ARG A 131 -19.76 3.95 -0.79
C ARG A 131 -19.99 3.77 -2.29
N LEU A 132 -19.15 2.97 -2.93
CA LEU A 132 -19.28 2.63 -4.35
C LEU A 132 -20.40 1.62 -4.62
N GLY A 133 -20.96 0.97 -3.59
CA GLY A 133 -21.97 -0.07 -3.74
C GLY A 133 -21.45 -1.35 -4.37
N LEU A 134 -20.14 -1.61 -4.30
CA LEU A 134 -19.51 -2.80 -4.88
C LEU A 134 -19.69 -3.99 -3.93
N THR A 135 -20.22 -5.10 -4.46
CA THR A 135 -20.54 -6.31 -3.69
C THR A 135 -19.96 -7.59 -4.29
N GLY A 136 -19.19 -7.48 -5.37
CA GLY A 136 -18.63 -8.61 -6.10
C GLY A 136 -17.27 -9.09 -5.59
N PRO A 137 -16.77 -10.21 -6.17
CA PRO A 137 -15.46 -10.72 -5.86
C PRO A 137 -14.37 -9.74 -6.27
N LEU A 138 -13.23 -9.87 -5.63
CA LEU A 138 -12.11 -8.95 -5.80
C LEU A 138 -10.78 -9.65 -5.64
N TRP A 139 -9.76 -9.01 -6.20
CA TRP A 139 -8.38 -9.40 -6.04
C TRP A 139 -7.67 -8.43 -5.12
N LEU A 140 -6.97 -8.97 -4.12
CA LEU A 140 -6.13 -8.22 -3.21
C LEU A 140 -4.68 -8.66 -3.39
N SER A 141 -3.80 -7.69 -3.57
CA SER A 141 -2.36 -7.93 -3.68
C SER A 141 -1.60 -6.92 -2.84
N VAL A 142 -0.54 -7.39 -2.21
CA VAL A 142 0.42 -6.56 -1.48
C VAL A 142 1.81 -6.79 -2.04
N SER A 143 2.59 -5.72 -2.14
CA SER A 143 3.98 -5.81 -2.60
C SER A 143 4.86 -4.78 -1.91
N LEU A 144 6.15 -5.08 -1.88
CA LEU A 144 7.22 -4.17 -1.52
C LEU A 144 8.06 -3.95 -2.77
N VAL A 145 8.14 -2.73 -3.27
CA VAL A 145 8.88 -2.38 -4.49
C VAL A 145 9.94 -1.33 -4.20
N GLY A 146 10.95 -1.21 -5.06
CA GLY A 146 12.03 -0.26 -4.84
C GLY A 146 12.93 -0.65 -3.67
N LEU A 147 13.06 -1.97 -3.42
CA LEU A 147 13.98 -2.49 -2.41
C LEU A 147 15.42 -2.16 -2.83
N GLY A 148 16.02 -1.22 -2.11
CA GLY A 148 17.41 -0.79 -2.31
C GLY A 148 18.37 -1.51 -1.37
N THR A 149 19.54 -0.90 -1.15
CA THR A 149 20.42 -1.25 -0.04
C THR A 149 19.81 -0.77 1.27
N GLY A 150 19.81 -1.62 2.30
CA GLY A 150 19.23 -1.30 3.59
C GLY A 150 19.13 -2.53 4.48
N HIS A 151 18.47 -2.37 5.62
CA HIS A 151 18.25 -3.44 6.58
C HIS A 151 16.76 -3.77 6.70
N VAL A 152 16.45 -5.00 7.09
CA VAL A 152 15.13 -5.37 7.61
C VAL A 152 15.25 -5.69 9.09
N ALA A 153 14.32 -5.13 9.88
CA ALA A 153 14.15 -5.42 11.29
C ALA A 153 13.20 -6.61 11.45
N ILE A 154 13.74 -7.75 11.87
CA ILE A 154 13.00 -8.98 12.19
C ILE A 154 13.17 -9.29 13.69
N PRO A 155 12.12 -9.69 14.41
CA PRO A 155 12.28 -10.11 15.80
C PRO A 155 13.18 -11.36 15.88
N ASP A 156 14.26 -11.27 16.66
CA ASP A 156 15.07 -12.43 17.01
C ASP A 156 14.28 -13.34 17.96
N ALA A 157 14.21 -14.63 17.62
CA ALA A 157 13.38 -15.61 18.32
C ALA A 157 13.84 -15.86 19.78
N ILE A 158 15.13 -15.64 20.07
CA ILE A 158 15.74 -15.95 21.37
C ILE A 158 15.68 -14.73 22.29
N THR A 159 16.13 -13.59 21.80
CA THR A 159 16.28 -12.35 22.58
C THR A 159 15.02 -11.50 22.59
N ARG A 160 14.05 -11.76 21.71
CA ARG A 160 12.83 -10.95 21.48
C ARG A 160 13.14 -9.50 21.10
N ARG A 161 14.40 -9.18 20.77
CA ARG A 161 14.82 -7.88 20.24
C ARG A 161 14.82 -7.94 18.72
N ASN A 162 14.71 -6.79 18.07
CA ASN A 162 14.90 -6.75 16.62
C ASN A 162 16.38 -6.99 16.31
N GLY A 163 16.66 -7.98 15.46
CA GLY A 163 17.89 -8.00 14.70
C GLY A 163 17.74 -7.11 13.47
N PHE A 164 18.86 -6.68 12.91
CA PHE A 164 18.90 -5.88 11.69
C PHE A 164 19.74 -6.64 10.67
N TRP A 165 19.10 -7.15 9.63
CA TRP A 165 19.78 -7.95 8.62
C TRP A 165 19.83 -7.20 7.31
N PRO A 166 21.00 -7.13 6.66
CA PRO A 166 21.13 -6.42 5.40
C PRO A 166 20.37 -7.17 4.31
N LEU A 167 19.65 -6.41 3.48
CA LEU A 167 19.01 -6.93 2.28
C LEU A 167 20.08 -7.29 1.25
N ARG A 168 19.87 -8.39 0.53
CA ARG A 168 20.67 -8.75 -0.65
C ARG A 168 20.52 -7.67 -1.71
N GLU A 169 21.64 -7.26 -2.31
CA GLU A 169 21.64 -6.32 -3.43
C GLU A 169 20.73 -6.81 -4.56
N SER A 170 20.08 -5.88 -5.26
CA SER A 170 19.33 -6.08 -6.53
C SER A 170 17.96 -6.78 -6.47
N VAL A 171 17.25 -6.78 -5.35
CA VAL A 171 15.83 -7.20 -5.35
C VAL A 171 14.97 -6.02 -5.82
N PRO A 172 14.37 -6.02 -7.02
CA PRO A 172 13.56 -4.88 -7.47
C PRO A 172 12.26 -4.74 -6.67
N GLY A 173 11.73 -5.86 -6.18
CA GLY A 173 10.54 -5.93 -5.37
C GLY A 173 10.17 -7.36 -4.98
N ILE A 174 9.25 -7.47 -4.04
CA ILE A 174 8.71 -8.72 -3.50
C ILE A 174 7.19 -8.58 -3.49
N MET A 175 6.48 -9.62 -3.90
CA MET A 175 5.02 -9.66 -3.86
C MET A 175 4.57 -10.71 -2.84
N GLY A 176 3.53 -10.39 -2.07
CA GLY A 176 2.80 -11.39 -1.30
C GLY A 176 2.06 -12.35 -2.23
N VAL A 177 1.48 -13.43 -1.68
CA VAL A 177 0.62 -14.30 -2.48
C VAL A 177 -0.70 -13.55 -2.74
N PRO A 178 -1.07 -13.24 -3.98
CA PRO A 178 -2.30 -12.52 -4.21
C PRO A 178 -3.52 -13.36 -3.83
N MET A 179 -4.56 -12.69 -3.37
CA MET A 179 -5.75 -13.31 -2.84
C MET A 179 -6.98 -12.93 -3.64
N GLN A 180 -7.83 -13.90 -3.91
CA GLN A 180 -9.20 -13.64 -4.33
C GLN A 180 -10.10 -13.70 -3.10
N LEU A 181 -10.95 -12.69 -2.91
CA LEU A 181 -11.98 -12.65 -1.89
C LEU A 181 -13.35 -12.58 -2.57
N ASP A 182 -14.37 -13.20 -1.97
CA ASP A 182 -15.72 -13.16 -2.53
C ASP A 182 -16.41 -11.82 -2.24
N SER A 183 -15.98 -11.11 -1.20
CA SER A 183 -16.38 -9.74 -0.91
C SER A 183 -15.38 -9.01 -0.02
N MET A 184 -15.46 -7.67 0.04
CA MET A 184 -14.64 -6.87 0.97
C MET A 184 -14.92 -7.14 2.45
N GLY A 185 -16.09 -7.71 2.79
CA GLY A 185 -16.41 -8.10 4.17
C GLY A 185 -15.47 -9.19 4.69
N GLU A 186 -14.85 -9.97 3.81
CA GLU A 186 -13.91 -11.04 4.15
C GLU A 186 -12.48 -10.55 4.39
N ALA A 187 -12.17 -9.30 4.03
CA ALA A 187 -10.83 -8.70 4.11
C ALA A 187 -10.40 -8.34 5.56
N THR A 188 -10.60 -9.29 6.47
CA THR A 188 -10.21 -9.20 7.89
C THR A 188 -8.70 -9.30 8.06
N PRO A 189 -8.12 -8.77 9.16
CA PRO A 189 -6.69 -8.95 9.45
C PRO A 189 -6.23 -10.42 9.41
N SER A 190 -7.07 -11.34 9.89
CA SER A 190 -6.82 -12.78 9.81
C SER A 190 -6.80 -13.31 8.38
N ALA A 191 -7.69 -12.82 7.51
CA ALA A 191 -7.73 -13.24 6.12
C ALA A 191 -6.50 -12.75 5.34
N LEU A 192 -5.98 -11.55 5.65
CA LEU A 192 -4.79 -10.98 5.02
C LEU A 192 -3.47 -11.61 5.49
N ARG A 193 -3.51 -12.33 6.61
CA ARG A 193 -2.31 -12.92 7.23
C ARG A 193 -1.50 -13.79 6.28
N PRO A 194 -2.07 -14.69 5.45
CA PRO A 194 -1.29 -15.53 4.54
C PRO A 194 -0.50 -14.73 3.50
N THR A 195 -1.08 -13.66 2.94
CA THR A 195 -0.39 -12.83 1.94
C THR A 195 0.73 -12.01 2.57
N LEU A 196 0.48 -11.43 3.75
CA LEU A 196 1.49 -10.68 4.51
C LEU A 196 2.61 -11.60 5.02
N ASP A 197 2.30 -12.77 5.55
CA ASP A 197 3.30 -13.74 5.98
C ASP A 197 4.16 -14.23 4.80
N ALA A 198 3.57 -14.38 3.60
CA ALA A 198 4.34 -14.72 2.41
C ALA A 198 5.29 -13.60 2.00
N LEU A 199 4.82 -12.34 2.05
CA LEU A 199 5.65 -11.16 1.81
C LEU A 199 6.81 -11.09 2.81
N ILE A 200 6.55 -11.27 4.11
CA ILE A 200 7.57 -11.28 5.17
C ILE A 200 8.56 -12.42 4.94
N ARG A 201 8.09 -13.65 4.69
CA ARG A 201 8.98 -14.79 4.43
C ARG A 201 9.89 -14.53 3.24
N ALA A 202 9.36 -13.96 2.17
CA ALA A 202 10.14 -13.60 1.00
C ALA A 202 11.15 -12.49 1.33
N LEU A 203 10.77 -11.48 2.12
CA LEU A 203 11.67 -10.43 2.61
C LEU A 203 12.79 -11.01 3.49
N SER A 204 12.47 -11.90 4.43
CA SER A 204 13.44 -12.59 5.27
C SER A 204 14.39 -13.47 4.46
N ALA A 205 13.93 -14.09 3.37
CA ALA A 205 14.80 -14.85 2.47
C ALA A 205 15.78 -13.97 1.70
N GLN A 206 15.45 -12.68 1.52
CA GLN A 206 16.36 -11.68 0.96
C GLN A 206 17.29 -11.07 2.01
N ALA A 207 17.02 -11.25 3.29
CA ALA A 207 17.90 -10.82 4.35
C ALA A 207 19.10 -11.79 4.47
N ARG A 208 20.31 -11.27 4.65
CA ARG A 208 21.49 -12.10 4.98
C ARG A 208 21.43 -12.44 6.47
N ILE A 209 20.61 -13.44 6.82
CA ILE A 209 20.52 -14.03 8.18
C ILE A 209 21.76 -14.86 8.47
#